data_AF-A0A4Z0ETB9-F1
#
_entry.id   AF-A0A4Z0ETB9-F1
#
_cell.length_a   1.000
_cell.length_b   1.000
_cell.length_c   1.000
_cell.angle_alpha   90.00
_cell.angle_beta   90.00
_cell.angle_gamma   90.00
#
_symmetry.space_group_name_H-M   'P 1'
#
loop_
_entity.id
_entity.type
_entity.pdbx_description
1 polymer ?
#
loop_
_entity_poly.entity_id
_entity_poly.type
_entity_poly.pdbx_seq_one_letter_code
_entity_poly.pdbx_strand_id
1 'polypeptide(L)'
;MANQVPSLPGILGQSLFDQYAANWLAIISRPDTAALQQSFVVADDQPLLAGVGFPLERIAQLVGTVGAVNIKARFVIMPPVAGSKPLFSVALFATDSLDARLSSYYVPDQFFTDPLLVAQGGGPTVVHRNQIANSLGQRWARNWQGIKDVKPEFFASHYGPLRGYTFELGEFMAPFFRLDDLAAASLRLSFVLHDYYQPSPTGDDVLTYTFALVLRLERGDKLLDGDDPLMDTAKPCPPTC
;
A
#
# COMPACT_ATOMS: atom_id res chain seq x y z
N MET A 1 2.07 -10.24 19.85
CA MET A 1 0.89 -11.12 19.71
C MET A 1 -0.05 -10.43 18.74
N ALA A 2 -0.21 -10.96 17.52
CA ALA A 2 -1.09 -10.35 16.52
C ALA A 2 -2.55 -10.66 16.89
N ASN A 3 -3.37 -9.63 17.12
CA ASN A 3 -4.81 -9.78 17.25
C ASN A 3 -5.38 -10.21 15.90
N GLN A 4 -5.94 -11.42 15.82
CA GLN A 4 -6.55 -11.93 14.59
C GLN A 4 -7.89 -11.24 14.33
N VAL A 5 -7.91 -10.36 13.31
CA VAL A 5 -9.11 -9.78 12.71
C VAL A 5 -9.83 -10.87 11.90
N PRO A 6 -11.18 -10.89 11.81
CA PRO A 6 -11.91 -11.88 11.01
C PRO A 6 -11.38 -11.94 9.56
N SER A 7 -11.04 -13.13 9.08
CA SER A 7 -10.52 -13.34 7.73
C SER A 7 -11.61 -13.05 6.69
N LEU A 8 -11.44 -12.00 5.89
CA LEU A 8 -12.24 -11.80 4.69
C LEU A 8 -11.88 -12.87 3.65
N PRO A 9 -12.81 -13.26 2.77
CA PRO A 9 -12.44 -13.99 1.56
C PRO A 9 -11.39 -13.13 0.85
N GLY A 10 -10.18 -13.68 0.67
CA GLY A 10 -9.02 -12.96 0.15
C GLY A 10 -9.14 -12.41 -1.28
N ILE A 11 -10.32 -12.58 -1.89
CA ILE A 11 -10.68 -12.16 -3.23
C ILE A 11 -12.07 -11.49 -3.20
N LEU A 12 -12.21 -10.34 -3.85
CA LEU A 12 -13.50 -9.65 -4.04
C LEU A 12 -14.03 -9.84 -5.47
N GLY A 13 -15.36 -9.88 -5.59
CA GLY A 13 -16.07 -9.67 -6.85
C GLY A 13 -16.20 -8.19 -7.21
N GLN A 14 -16.56 -7.89 -8.47
CA GLN A 14 -16.72 -6.54 -9.00
C GLN A 14 -17.59 -5.64 -8.12
N SER A 15 -18.80 -6.08 -7.80
CA SER A 15 -19.74 -5.25 -7.05
C SER A 15 -19.23 -4.85 -5.65
N LEU A 16 -18.53 -5.75 -4.96
CA LEU A 16 -17.93 -5.44 -3.65
C LEU A 16 -16.74 -4.50 -3.80
N PHE A 17 -15.88 -4.74 -4.80
CA PHE A 17 -14.78 -3.84 -5.10
C PHE A 17 -15.26 -2.42 -5.38
N ASP A 18 -16.26 -2.26 -6.26
CA ASP A 18 -16.82 -0.95 -6.60
C ASP A 18 -17.40 -0.25 -5.37
N GLN A 19 -18.12 -0.99 -4.53
CA GLN A 19 -18.64 -0.47 -3.28
C GLN A 19 -17.52 0.01 -2.35
N TYR A 20 -16.47 -0.78 -2.16
CA TYR A 20 -15.40 -0.44 -1.21
C TYR A 20 -14.51 0.70 -1.74
N ALA A 21 -14.29 0.77 -3.05
CA ALA A 21 -13.62 1.89 -3.70
C ALA A 21 -14.47 3.17 -3.62
N ALA A 22 -15.79 3.08 -3.79
CA ALA A 22 -16.69 4.21 -3.60
C ALA A 22 -16.69 4.71 -2.15
N ASN A 23 -16.64 3.81 -1.17
CA ASN A 23 -16.53 4.18 0.24
C ASN A 23 -15.25 4.98 0.53
N TRP A 24 -14.12 4.61 -0.09
CA TRP A 24 -12.89 5.39 0.00
C TRP A 24 -13.07 6.82 -0.52
N LEU A 25 -13.61 6.97 -1.73
CA LEU A 25 -13.88 8.28 -2.33
C LEU A 25 -14.86 9.11 -1.47
N ALA A 26 -15.85 8.46 -0.88
CA ALA A 26 -16.82 9.10 -0.01
C ALA A 26 -16.20 9.56 1.32
N ILE A 27 -15.19 8.86 1.85
CA ILE A 27 -14.52 9.24 3.11
C ILE A 27 -13.51 10.36 2.88
N ILE A 28 -12.65 10.25 1.85
CA ILE A 28 -11.63 11.26 1.56
C ILE A 28 -12.20 12.62 1.11
N SER A 29 -13.42 12.62 0.56
CA SER A 29 -14.08 13.85 0.13
C SER A 29 -14.88 14.55 1.24
N ARG A 30 -14.92 14.00 2.47
CA ARG A 30 -15.64 14.62 3.59
C ARG A 30 -14.84 15.78 4.17
N PRO A 31 -15.50 16.89 4.58
CA PRO A 31 -14.85 17.95 5.34
C PRO A 31 -14.40 17.50 6.74
N ASP A 32 -15.13 16.56 7.34
CA ASP A 32 -14.80 15.96 8.63
C ASP A 32 -13.78 14.83 8.45
N THR A 33 -12.60 15.01 9.06
CA THR A 33 -11.49 14.06 9.00
C THR A 33 -11.61 12.93 10.03
N ALA A 34 -12.57 12.96 10.95
CA ALA A 34 -12.71 11.93 11.98
C ALA A 34 -12.97 10.54 11.38
N ALA A 35 -13.82 10.46 10.35
CA ALA A 35 -14.08 9.20 9.64
C ALA A 35 -12.83 8.69 8.90
N LEU A 36 -12.04 9.60 8.31
CA LEU A 36 -10.78 9.27 7.67
C LEU A 36 -9.77 8.74 8.69
N GLN A 37 -9.58 9.45 9.79
CA GLN A 37 -8.72 9.03 10.91
C GLN A 37 -9.09 7.62 11.41
N GLN A 38 -10.38 7.40 11.69
CA GLN A 38 -10.86 6.11 12.20
C GLN A 38 -10.62 4.95 11.24
N SER A 39 -10.58 5.20 9.93
CA SER A 39 -10.28 4.17 8.94
C SER A 39 -8.85 3.64 9.01
N PHE A 40 -7.93 4.35 9.67
CA PHE A 40 -6.55 3.90 9.87
C PHE A 40 -6.28 3.37 11.28
N VAL A 41 -7.32 3.15 12.10
CA VAL A 41 -7.17 2.67 13.49
C VAL A 41 -7.87 1.31 13.62
N VAL A 42 -7.07 0.25 13.82
CA VAL A 42 -7.58 -1.13 13.92
C VAL A 42 -8.40 -1.34 15.20
N ALA A 43 -7.92 -0.79 16.32
CA ALA A 43 -8.60 -0.80 17.61
C ALA A 43 -8.29 0.51 18.36
N ASP A 44 -9.16 0.89 19.28
CA ASP A 44 -8.94 2.09 20.10
C ASP A 44 -7.58 2.01 20.84
N ASP A 45 -6.89 3.14 20.95
CA ASP A 45 -5.53 3.28 21.50
C ASP A 45 -4.40 2.55 20.75
N GLN A 46 -4.64 2.01 19.56
CA GLN A 46 -3.57 1.50 18.69
C GLN A 46 -2.94 2.60 17.82
N PRO A 47 -1.65 2.44 17.45
CA PRO A 47 -1.03 3.26 16.41
C PRO A 47 -1.81 3.20 15.09
N LEU A 48 -1.56 4.19 14.23
CA LEU A 48 -2.06 4.18 12.87
C LEU A 48 -1.58 2.93 12.12
N LEU A 49 -2.47 2.40 11.30
CA LEU A 49 -2.16 1.34 10.35
C LEU A 49 -0.93 1.74 9.53
N ALA A 50 0.10 0.93 9.60
CA ALA A 50 1.40 1.10 8.96
C ALA A 50 1.51 0.34 7.64
N GLY A 51 0.58 -0.57 7.35
CA GLY A 51 0.58 -1.33 6.10
C GLY A 51 -0.39 -2.49 6.11
N VAL A 52 -0.39 -3.21 5.00
CA VAL A 52 -1.20 -4.41 4.77
C VAL A 52 -0.37 -5.53 4.17
N GLY A 53 -0.75 -6.78 4.44
CA GLY A 53 -0.03 -7.97 4.00
C GLY A 53 -0.88 -8.92 3.17
N PHE A 54 -0.26 -9.52 2.16
CA PHE A 54 -0.87 -10.51 1.28
C PHE A 54 -0.08 -11.82 1.37
N PRO A 55 -0.76 -12.98 1.45
CA PRO A 55 -0.09 -14.27 1.35
C PRO A 55 0.57 -14.40 -0.02
N LEU A 56 1.80 -14.90 -0.04
CA LEU A 56 2.53 -14.95 -1.29
C LEU A 56 1.94 -15.91 -2.31
N GLU A 57 1.23 -16.95 -1.87
CA GLU A 57 0.46 -17.84 -2.75
C GLU A 57 -0.55 -17.07 -3.60
N ARG A 58 -1.25 -16.09 -3.00
CA ARG A 58 -2.20 -15.23 -3.72
C ARG A 58 -1.49 -14.29 -4.66
N ILE A 59 -0.34 -13.76 -4.25
CA ILE A 59 0.44 -12.89 -5.12
C ILE A 59 1.02 -13.68 -6.31
N ALA A 60 1.45 -14.93 -6.12
CA ALA A 60 1.88 -15.80 -7.20
C ALA A 60 0.77 -16.02 -8.25
N GLN A 61 -0.47 -16.20 -7.79
CA GLN A 61 -1.64 -16.28 -8.69
C GLN A 61 -1.86 -14.96 -9.45
N LEU A 62 -1.78 -13.82 -8.75
CA LEU A 62 -1.94 -12.50 -9.34
C LEU A 62 -0.90 -12.23 -10.44
N VAL A 63 0.38 -12.43 -10.16
CA VAL A 63 1.47 -12.19 -11.12
C VAL A 63 1.51 -13.24 -12.23
N GLY A 64 0.93 -14.42 -12.01
CA GLY A 64 0.72 -15.45 -13.03
C GLY A 64 -0.41 -15.16 -14.01
N THR A 65 -1.11 -14.03 -13.90
CA THR A 65 -2.19 -13.65 -14.82
C THR A 65 -1.65 -13.44 -16.25
N VAL A 66 -2.09 -14.28 -17.18
CA VAL A 66 -1.65 -14.23 -18.58
C VAL A 66 -2.03 -12.90 -19.23
N GLY A 67 -1.05 -12.24 -19.86
CA GLY A 67 -1.24 -10.95 -20.53
C GLY A 67 -1.17 -9.73 -19.60
N ALA A 68 -0.91 -9.93 -18.30
CA ALA A 68 -0.70 -8.84 -17.36
C ALA A 68 0.54 -8.03 -17.74
N VAL A 69 0.36 -6.71 -17.75
CA VAL A 69 1.44 -5.72 -17.93
C VAL A 69 1.60 -4.89 -16.66
N ASN A 70 0.50 -4.65 -15.94
CA ASN A 70 0.49 -3.87 -14.72
C ASN A 70 -0.22 -4.60 -13.58
N ILE A 71 0.21 -4.32 -12.36
CA ILE A 71 -0.53 -4.58 -11.12
C ILE A 71 -1.03 -3.24 -10.59
N LYS A 72 -2.34 -3.11 -10.44
CA LYS A 72 -2.98 -1.92 -9.87
C LYS A 72 -3.27 -2.15 -8.39
N ALA A 73 -2.79 -1.23 -7.56
CA ALA A 73 -3.24 -1.05 -6.18
C ALA A 73 -4.38 -0.03 -6.16
N ARG A 74 -5.49 -0.37 -5.50
CA ARG A 74 -6.62 0.53 -5.30
C ARG A 74 -6.96 0.66 -3.84
N PHE A 75 -7.15 1.90 -3.43
CA PHE A 75 -7.57 2.24 -2.08
C PHE A 75 -9.04 1.90 -1.92
N VAL A 76 -9.34 1.22 -0.82
CA VAL A 76 -10.67 0.76 -0.50
C VAL A 76 -10.93 0.94 0.98
N ILE A 77 -12.18 1.17 1.34
CA ILE A 77 -12.63 1.11 2.74
C ILE A 77 -13.45 -0.16 2.89
N MET A 78 -12.86 -1.14 3.57
CA MET A 78 -13.55 -2.38 3.87
C MET A 78 -14.61 -2.11 4.94
N PRO A 79 -15.82 -2.68 4.78
CA PRO A 79 -16.87 -2.54 5.76
C PRO A 79 -16.46 -3.25 7.05
N PRO A 80 -17.06 -2.85 8.18
CA PRO A 80 -16.82 -3.51 9.45
C PRO A 80 -17.28 -4.98 9.36
N VAL A 81 -16.43 -5.91 9.82
CA VAL A 81 -16.82 -7.31 10.00
C VAL A 81 -17.15 -7.51 11.47
N ALA A 82 -18.39 -7.89 11.76
CA ALA A 82 -18.88 -8.33 13.08
C ALA A 82 -18.22 -7.62 14.29
N GLY A 83 -18.45 -6.30 14.42
CA GLY A 83 -17.96 -5.51 15.56
C GLY A 83 -16.63 -4.78 15.34
N SER A 84 -15.98 -4.92 14.18
CA SER A 84 -14.84 -4.08 13.81
C SER A 84 -15.28 -2.70 13.31
N LYS A 85 -14.34 -1.78 13.12
CA LYS A 85 -14.57 -0.51 12.41
C LYS A 85 -14.33 -0.69 10.91
N PRO A 86 -14.88 0.20 10.03
CA PRO A 86 -14.44 0.28 8.64
C PRO A 86 -12.94 0.56 8.61
N LEU A 87 -12.21 -0.13 7.74
CA LEU A 87 -10.74 -0.04 7.71
C LEU A 87 -10.25 0.27 6.30
N PHE A 88 -9.29 1.19 6.21
CA PHE A 88 -8.52 1.44 5.01
C PHE A 88 -7.72 0.20 4.63
N SER A 89 -7.71 -0.09 3.34
CA SER A 89 -7.01 -1.24 2.78
C SER A 89 -6.65 -0.99 1.32
N VAL A 90 -5.94 -1.95 0.74
CA VAL A 90 -5.53 -1.94 -0.66
C VAL A 90 -6.03 -3.20 -1.33
N ALA A 91 -6.71 -3.05 -2.47
CA ALA A 91 -7.02 -4.16 -3.36
C ALA A 91 -6.01 -4.20 -4.51
N LEU A 92 -5.50 -5.39 -4.84
CA LEU A 92 -4.58 -5.62 -5.95
C LEU A 92 -5.27 -6.35 -7.12
N PHE A 93 -5.00 -5.95 -8.36
CA PHE A 93 -5.45 -6.69 -9.56
C PHE A 93 -4.54 -6.42 -10.75
N ALA A 94 -4.53 -7.35 -11.71
CA ALA A 94 -3.75 -7.25 -12.92
C ALA A 94 -4.54 -6.60 -14.08
N THR A 95 -3.84 -5.84 -14.90
CA THR A 95 -4.36 -5.31 -16.18
C THR A 95 -3.39 -5.52 -17.33
N ASP A 96 -3.91 -5.51 -18.55
CA ASP A 96 -3.10 -5.47 -19.76
C ASP A 96 -2.55 -4.04 -20.04
N SER A 97 -1.94 -3.86 -21.22
CA SER A 97 -1.43 -2.58 -21.70
C SER A 97 -2.52 -1.56 -22.09
N LEU A 98 -3.77 -1.99 -22.20
CA LEU A 98 -4.95 -1.16 -22.49
C LEU A 98 -5.77 -0.89 -21.23
N ASP A 99 -5.20 -1.14 -20.05
CA ASP A 99 -5.82 -1.00 -18.73
C ASP A 99 -7.04 -1.91 -18.48
N ALA A 100 -7.30 -2.90 -19.34
CA ALA A 100 -8.38 -3.85 -19.13
C ALA A 100 -8.03 -4.83 -18.00
N ARG A 101 -8.97 -5.05 -17.07
CA ARG A 101 -8.77 -5.97 -15.94
C ARG A 101 -8.72 -7.41 -16.39
N LEU A 102 -7.67 -8.12 -15.99
CA LEU A 102 -7.43 -9.53 -16.31
C LEU A 102 -7.58 -10.49 -15.12
N SER A 103 -7.51 -10.00 -13.88
CA SER A 103 -7.61 -10.85 -12.68
C SER A 103 -8.82 -10.49 -11.80
N SER A 104 -9.06 -11.31 -10.78
CA SER A 104 -9.88 -10.90 -9.62
C SER A 104 -9.19 -9.83 -8.78
N TYR A 105 -9.91 -9.29 -7.79
CA TYR A 105 -9.36 -8.32 -6.83
C TYR A 105 -8.88 -9.03 -5.58
N TYR A 106 -7.58 -9.01 -5.33
CA TYR A 106 -6.96 -9.61 -4.15
C TYR A 106 -6.95 -8.59 -3.02
N VAL A 107 -7.36 -9.01 -1.82
CA VAL A 107 -7.34 -8.17 -0.60
C VAL A 107 -6.42 -8.77 0.45
N PRO A 108 -5.86 -7.94 1.34
CA PRO A 108 -4.95 -8.41 2.37
C PRO A 108 -5.70 -9.21 3.42
N ASP A 109 -4.98 -10.09 4.10
CA ASP A 109 -5.44 -10.76 5.32
C ASP A 109 -4.59 -10.42 6.55
N GLN A 110 -3.61 -9.52 6.39
CA GLN A 110 -2.77 -9.02 7.48
C GLN A 110 -2.82 -7.48 7.50
N PHE A 111 -2.85 -6.93 8.71
CA PHE A 111 -2.81 -5.50 8.99
C PHE A 111 -1.67 -5.23 9.97
N PHE A 112 -0.81 -4.27 9.65
CA PHE A 112 0.38 -3.97 10.43
C PHE A 112 0.23 -2.61 11.07
N THR A 113 0.50 -2.50 12.37
CA THR A 113 0.62 -1.22 13.10
C THR A 113 2.06 -0.91 13.49
N ASP A 114 2.96 -1.90 13.38
CA ASP A 114 4.39 -1.72 13.56
C ASP A 114 4.99 -0.93 12.39
N PRO A 115 6.02 -0.09 12.65
CA PRO A 115 6.69 0.64 11.59
C PRO A 115 7.40 -0.31 10.62
N LEU A 116 7.65 0.16 9.40
CA LEU A 116 8.51 -0.53 8.44
C LEU A 116 9.88 -0.83 9.08
N LEU A 117 10.09 -2.10 9.43
CA LEU A 117 11.39 -2.59 9.86
C LEU A 117 12.31 -2.60 8.64
N VAL A 118 13.58 -2.22 8.81
CA VAL A 118 14.57 -2.28 7.73
C VAL A 118 15.87 -2.82 8.30
N ALA A 119 16.52 -3.73 7.57
CA ALA A 119 17.74 -4.36 8.04
C ALA A 119 18.87 -3.35 8.11
N GLN A 120 19.70 -3.44 9.14
CA GLN A 120 20.91 -2.65 9.29
C GLN A 120 22.08 -3.42 8.67
N GLY A 121 22.41 -3.15 7.41
CA GLY A 121 23.62 -3.67 6.77
C GLY A 121 23.43 -4.10 5.31
N GLY A 122 24.49 -3.93 4.51
CA GLY A 122 24.56 -4.35 3.10
C GLY A 122 23.82 -3.41 2.14
N GLY A 123 24.55 -2.80 1.19
CA GLY A 123 23.92 -2.21 0.02
C GLY A 123 23.59 -3.34 -0.96
N PRO A 124 22.46 -3.29 -1.67
CA PRO A 124 22.06 -4.34 -2.59
C PRO A 124 23.14 -4.59 -3.65
N THR A 125 23.45 -5.85 -3.91
CA THR A 125 24.35 -6.25 -5.01
C THR A 125 23.74 -5.98 -6.40
N VAL A 126 22.40 -5.90 -6.48
CA VAL A 126 21.65 -5.55 -7.69
C VAL A 126 20.63 -4.47 -7.35
N VAL A 127 20.71 -3.33 -8.04
CA VAL A 127 19.77 -2.20 -7.90
C VAL A 127 18.71 -2.30 -9.00
N HIS A 128 17.44 -2.46 -8.62
CA HIS A 128 16.32 -2.38 -9.56
C HIS A 128 15.91 -0.91 -9.79
N ARG A 129 15.23 -0.63 -10.91
CA ARG A 129 14.92 0.75 -11.34
C ARG A 129 14.16 1.55 -10.28
N ASN A 130 13.20 0.90 -9.61
CA ASN A 130 12.35 1.51 -8.60
C ASN A 130 12.80 1.17 -7.16
N GLN A 131 14.00 0.62 -6.99
CA GLN A 131 14.54 0.34 -5.68
C GLN A 131 14.96 1.64 -4.98
N ILE A 132 14.53 1.82 -3.75
CA ILE A 132 14.92 2.96 -2.92
C ILE A 132 15.92 2.55 -1.85
N ALA A 133 16.70 3.55 -1.40
CA ALA A 133 17.58 3.37 -0.27
C ALA A 133 16.77 3.08 1.01
N ASN A 134 17.27 2.16 1.82
CA ASN A 134 16.70 1.79 3.12
C ASN A 134 16.43 3.01 4.03
N SER A 135 17.37 3.96 4.06
CA SER A 135 17.24 5.19 4.84
C SER A 135 16.10 6.09 4.36
N LEU A 136 15.83 6.11 3.05
CA LEU A 136 14.75 6.89 2.46
C LEU A 136 13.39 6.28 2.79
N GLY A 137 13.24 4.96 2.59
CA GLY A 137 12.03 4.24 2.98
C GLY A 137 11.72 4.37 4.47
N GLN A 138 12.73 4.27 5.34
CA GLN A 138 12.56 4.53 6.77
C GLN A 138 12.13 5.97 7.08
N ARG A 139 12.69 6.97 6.39
CA ARG A 139 12.28 8.38 6.57
C ARG A 139 10.81 8.56 6.25
N TRP A 140 10.36 8.06 5.11
CA TRP A 140 8.96 8.17 4.70
C TRP A 140 8.00 7.40 5.61
N ALA A 141 8.41 6.22 6.11
CA ALA A 141 7.64 5.47 7.10
C ALA A 141 7.52 6.23 8.43
N ARG A 142 8.62 6.86 8.89
CA ARG A 142 8.59 7.73 10.08
C ARG A 142 7.69 8.96 9.88
N ASN A 143 7.68 9.55 8.69
CA ASN A 143 6.78 10.66 8.38
C ASN A 143 5.32 10.24 8.57
N TRP A 144 4.91 9.08 8.05
CA TRP A 144 3.57 8.54 8.23
C TRP A 144 3.26 8.24 9.71
N GLN A 145 4.14 7.53 10.42
CA GLN A 145 3.93 7.19 11.83
C GLN A 145 3.98 8.39 12.78
N GLY A 146 4.58 9.50 12.35
CA GLY A 146 4.70 10.73 13.13
C GLY A 146 3.49 11.66 13.04
N ILE A 147 2.50 11.38 12.18
CA ILE A 147 1.32 12.24 12.05
C ILE A 147 0.38 12.05 13.23
N LYS A 148 -0.24 13.15 13.67
CA LYS A 148 -1.30 13.14 14.69
C LYS A 148 -2.68 12.92 14.08
N ASP A 149 -2.91 13.59 12.95
CA ASP A 149 -4.18 13.58 12.24
C ASP A 149 -3.94 13.17 10.78
N VAL A 150 -4.72 12.20 10.31
CA VAL A 150 -4.79 11.79 8.91
C VAL A 150 -5.66 12.81 8.18
N LYS A 151 -5.07 13.49 7.19
CA LYS A 151 -5.73 14.56 6.46
C LYS A 151 -5.95 14.20 4.99
N PRO A 152 -7.04 14.66 4.33
CA PRO A 152 -7.29 14.42 2.92
C PRO A 152 -6.14 14.87 2.00
N GLU A 153 -5.41 15.92 2.38
CA GLU A 153 -4.30 16.48 1.60
C GLU A 153 -3.16 15.49 1.42
N PHE A 154 -2.94 14.60 2.39
CA PHE A 154 -1.95 13.51 2.24
C PHE A 154 -2.31 12.57 1.10
N PHE A 155 -3.58 12.49 0.74
CA PHE A 155 -4.07 11.63 -0.32
C PHE A 155 -4.49 12.45 -1.55
N ALA A 156 -3.93 13.64 -1.74
CA ALA A 156 -4.17 14.45 -2.92
C ALA A 156 -2.93 14.51 -3.82
N SER A 157 -3.18 14.63 -5.12
CA SER A 157 -2.17 14.98 -6.12
C SER A 157 -2.65 16.19 -6.92
N HIS A 158 -1.83 16.66 -7.86
CA HIS A 158 -2.25 17.68 -8.83
C HIS A 158 -3.49 17.27 -9.65
N TYR A 159 -3.82 15.98 -9.71
CA TYR A 159 -4.97 15.46 -10.43
C TYR A 159 -6.20 15.18 -9.54
N GLY A 160 -6.13 15.53 -8.25
CA GLY A 160 -7.20 15.30 -7.28
C GLY A 160 -6.90 14.14 -6.32
N PRO A 161 -7.94 13.60 -5.65
CA PRO A 161 -7.79 12.55 -4.66
C PRO A 161 -7.19 11.27 -5.24
N LEU A 162 -6.21 10.71 -4.54
CA LEU A 162 -5.57 9.45 -4.88
C LEU A 162 -6.57 8.30 -4.79
N ARG A 163 -6.58 7.47 -5.83
CA ARG A 163 -7.38 6.23 -5.89
C ARG A 163 -6.53 4.98 -5.69
N GLY A 164 -5.21 5.15 -5.66
CA GLY A 164 -4.21 4.09 -5.58
C GLY A 164 -3.08 4.31 -6.58
N TYR A 165 -2.36 3.23 -6.90
CA TYR A 165 -1.15 3.25 -7.72
C TYR A 165 -1.18 2.17 -8.79
N THR A 166 -0.29 2.32 -9.77
CA THR A 166 -0.04 1.32 -10.82
C THR A 166 1.42 0.92 -10.80
N PHE A 167 1.65 -0.38 -10.77
CA PHE A 167 2.97 -1.00 -10.80
C PHE A 167 3.16 -1.71 -12.12
N GLU A 168 4.32 -1.52 -12.75
CA GLU A 168 4.72 -2.37 -13.87
C GLU A 168 4.95 -3.78 -13.34
N LEU A 169 4.47 -4.81 -14.06
CA LEU A 169 4.55 -6.20 -13.58
C LEU A 169 5.99 -6.63 -13.27
N GLY A 170 6.94 -6.30 -14.15
CA GLY A 170 8.35 -6.66 -13.96
C GLY A 170 8.95 -6.05 -12.68
N GLU A 171 8.59 -4.81 -12.37
CA GLU A 171 9.05 -4.10 -11.17
C GLU A 171 8.34 -4.61 -9.90
N PHE A 172 7.05 -4.94 -10.00
CA PHE A 172 6.31 -5.56 -8.91
C PHE A 172 6.87 -6.94 -8.54
N MET A 173 7.31 -7.70 -9.55
CA MET A 173 7.92 -9.03 -9.38
C MET A 173 9.40 -8.98 -8.97
N ALA A 174 10.08 -7.84 -9.08
CA ALA A 174 11.51 -7.74 -8.83
C ALA A 174 11.95 -8.34 -7.46
N PRO A 175 11.23 -8.10 -6.34
CA PRO A 175 11.58 -8.70 -5.05
C PRO A 175 11.46 -10.23 -5.02
N PHE A 176 10.56 -10.81 -5.81
CA PHE A 176 10.22 -12.23 -5.78
C PHE A 176 11.35 -13.11 -6.33
N PHE A 177 12.23 -12.58 -7.16
CA PHE A 177 13.38 -13.33 -7.71
C PHE A 177 14.40 -13.75 -6.64
N ARG A 178 14.26 -13.28 -5.40
CA ARG A 178 15.14 -13.63 -4.28
C ARG A 178 14.56 -14.71 -3.37
N LEU A 179 13.38 -15.23 -3.69
CA LEU A 179 12.70 -16.22 -2.87
C LEU A 179 13.01 -17.63 -3.36
N ASP A 180 13.59 -18.43 -2.47
CA ASP A 180 13.75 -19.87 -2.68
C ASP A 180 12.48 -20.66 -2.32
N ASP A 181 11.60 -20.08 -1.49
CA ASP A 181 10.36 -20.70 -1.01
C ASP A 181 9.26 -19.65 -0.79
N LEU A 182 8.06 -19.97 -1.25
CA LEU A 182 6.86 -19.13 -1.16
C LEU A 182 6.05 -19.36 0.13
N ALA A 183 6.11 -20.56 0.71
CA ALA A 183 5.15 -21.01 1.72
C ALA A 183 5.25 -20.26 3.06
N ALA A 184 6.39 -19.65 3.36
CA ALA A 184 6.64 -18.91 4.60
C ALA A 184 6.68 -17.39 4.43
N ALA A 185 6.36 -16.88 3.22
CA ALA A 185 6.52 -15.47 2.88
C ALA A 185 5.18 -14.74 2.71
N SER A 186 5.21 -13.43 2.94
CA SER A 186 4.12 -12.51 2.64
C SER A 186 4.65 -11.29 1.90
N LEU A 187 3.77 -10.68 1.11
CA LEU A 187 4.01 -9.36 0.53
C LEU A 187 3.44 -8.31 1.48
N ARG A 188 4.29 -7.44 2.02
CA ARG A 188 3.87 -6.26 2.78
C ARG A 188 3.87 -5.02 1.88
N LEU A 189 2.73 -4.32 1.86
CA LEU A 189 2.62 -2.95 1.38
C LEU A 189 2.62 -2.03 2.59
N SER A 190 3.74 -1.32 2.79
CA SER A 190 3.88 -0.34 3.86
C SER A 190 3.37 1.03 3.43
N PHE A 191 2.70 1.71 4.35
CA PHE A 191 2.18 3.05 4.16
C PHE A 191 3.23 4.05 4.59
N VAL A 192 3.52 5.00 3.70
CA VAL A 192 4.56 6.00 3.91
C VAL A 192 4.08 7.37 3.44
N LEU A 193 4.75 8.43 3.91
CA LEU A 193 4.55 9.80 3.40
C LEU A 193 5.82 10.31 2.73
N HIS A 194 5.75 10.53 1.42
CA HIS A 194 6.77 11.26 0.68
C HIS A 194 6.68 12.73 1.06
N ASP A 195 7.81 13.32 1.46
CA ASP A 195 7.94 14.74 1.72
C ASP A 195 8.61 15.44 0.53
N TYR A 196 8.00 16.53 0.07
CA TYR A 196 8.52 17.33 -1.03
C TYR A 196 8.09 18.79 -0.88
N TYR A 197 8.78 19.68 -1.57
CA TYR A 197 8.42 21.09 -1.64
C TYR A 197 7.47 21.32 -2.82
N GLN A 198 6.29 21.86 -2.53
CA GLN A 198 5.32 22.26 -3.53
C GLN A 198 5.40 23.77 -3.77
N PRO A 199 5.47 24.23 -5.03
CA PRO A 199 5.43 25.65 -5.34
C PRO A 199 4.14 26.31 -4.84
N SER A 200 4.27 27.40 -4.08
CA SER A 200 3.14 28.23 -3.66
C SER A 200 2.96 29.43 -4.60
N PRO A 201 1.72 29.84 -4.92
CA PRO A 201 1.45 31.10 -5.61
C PRO A 201 1.99 32.33 -4.87
N THR A 202 2.22 32.22 -3.55
CA THR A 202 2.75 33.31 -2.72
C THR A 202 4.28 33.41 -2.74
N GLY A 203 4.97 32.51 -3.44
CA GLY A 203 6.43 32.53 -3.62
C GLY A 203 7.23 31.71 -2.62
N ASP A 204 6.63 31.31 -1.49
CA ASP A 204 7.27 30.43 -0.51
C ASP A 204 6.88 28.97 -0.76
N ASP A 205 7.84 28.15 -1.21
CA ASP A 205 7.62 26.71 -1.35
C ASP A 205 7.22 26.09 0.00
N VAL A 206 6.15 25.29 -0.02
CA VAL A 206 5.59 24.66 1.19
C VAL A 206 6.02 23.21 1.24
N LEU A 207 6.51 22.77 2.41
CA LEU A 207 6.74 21.35 2.67
C LEU A 207 5.39 20.62 2.71
N THR A 208 5.18 19.76 1.74
CA THR A 208 3.96 18.96 1.56
C THR A 208 4.29 17.47 1.69
N TYR A 209 3.25 16.69 2.01
CA TYR A 209 3.34 15.25 2.11
C TYR A 209 2.32 14.59 1.20
N THR A 210 2.72 13.53 0.51
CA THR A 210 1.80 12.66 -0.24
C THR A 210 2.00 11.22 0.19
N PHE A 211 0.89 10.55 0.44
CA PHE A 211 0.81 9.13 0.72
C PHE A 211 1.44 8.34 -0.43
N ALA A 212 2.09 7.24 -0.08
CA ALA A 212 2.70 6.32 -1.03
C ALA A 212 2.73 4.90 -0.43
N LEU A 213 3.00 3.93 -1.30
CA LEU A 213 3.18 2.53 -0.92
C LEU A 213 4.63 2.12 -1.17
N VAL A 214 5.23 1.50 -0.16
CA VAL A 214 6.51 0.80 -0.29
C VAL A 214 6.26 -0.69 -0.23
N LEU A 215 6.77 -1.41 -1.22
CA LEU A 215 6.57 -2.85 -1.35
C LEU A 215 7.79 -3.60 -0.82
N ARG A 216 7.53 -4.66 -0.04
CA ARG A 216 8.54 -5.50 0.58
C ARG A 216 8.05 -6.95 0.74
N LEU A 217 8.96 -7.91 0.70
CA LEU A 217 8.71 -9.29 1.12
C LEU A 217 9.11 -9.50 2.58
N GLU A 218 8.29 -10.24 3.32
CA GLU A 218 8.56 -10.66 4.71
C GLU A 218 8.50 -12.19 4.81
N ARG A 219 9.29 -12.79 5.71
CA ARG A 219 9.27 -14.24 5.98
C ARG A 219 9.15 -14.49 7.48
N GLY A 220 7.93 -14.79 7.94
CA GLY A 220 7.60 -14.83 9.37
C GLY A 220 7.93 -13.50 10.06
N ASP A 221 8.45 -13.56 11.28
CA ASP A 221 8.86 -12.36 12.05
C ASP A 221 10.27 -11.83 11.66
N LYS A 222 10.88 -12.37 10.60
CA LYS A 222 12.24 -12.01 10.18
C LYS A 222 12.21 -11.32 8.84
N LEU A 223 12.98 -10.25 8.77
CA LEU A 223 13.42 -9.66 7.51
C LEU A 223 14.23 -10.74 6.75
N LEU A 224 13.99 -10.90 5.44
CA LEU A 224 14.95 -11.63 4.62
C LEU A 224 16.26 -10.80 4.65
N ASP A 225 17.40 -11.48 4.61
CA ASP A 225 18.72 -10.91 4.90
C ASP A 225 18.96 -9.53 4.26
N GLY A 226 19.77 -8.69 4.92
CA GLY A 226 20.17 -7.27 4.69
C GLY A 226 19.93 -6.56 3.35
N ASP A 227 19.83 -7.29 2.25
CA ASP A 227 19.70 -6.81 0.88
C ASP A 227 18.25 -6.64 0.38
N ASP A 228 17.22 -6.98 1.17
CA ASP A 228 15.82 -6.87 0.74
C ASP A 228 15.49 -5.51 0.10
N PRO A 229 15.12 -5.49 -1.20
CA PRO A 229 14.88 -4.24 -1.89
C PRO A 229 13.56 -3.65 -1.38
N LEU A 230 13.63 -2.45 -0.80
CA LEU A 230 12.46 -1.59 -0.69
C LEU A 230 12.19 -1.01 -2.08
N MET A 231 11.00 -1.23 -2.60
CA MET A 231 10.60 -0.72 -3.91
C MET A 231 9.63 0.44 -3.70
N ASP A 232 10.00 1.63 -4.17
CA ASP A 232 9.06 2.74 -4.36
C ASP A 232 8.42 2.58 -5.72
N THR A 233 7.22 2.02 -5.71
CA THR A 233 6.49 1.75 -6.92
C THR A 233 5.37 2.78 -7.13
N ALA A 234 5.41 3.92 -6.41
CA ALA A 234 4.34 4.91 -6.40
C ALA A 234 4.31 5.76 -7.68
N LYS A 235 3.60 5.25 -8.70
CA LYS A 235 3.01 6.09 -9.76
C LYS A 235 1.53 6.30 -9.45
N PRO A 236 1.12 7.49 -8.99
CA PRO A 236 -0.28 7.79 -8.72
C PRO A 236 -1.14 7.42 -9.93
N CYS A 237 -2.28 6.78 -9.70
CA CYS A 237 -3.19 6.55 -10.81
C CYS A 237 -3.88 7.86 -11.21
N PRO A 238 -3.77 8.31 -12.47
CA PRO A 238 -4.54 9.45 -12.95
C PRO A 238 -6.07 9.20 -12.84
N PRO A 239 -6.89 10.26 -12.89
CA PRO A 239 -8.35 10.15 -12.72
C PRO A 239 -9.06 9.24 -13.73
N THR A 240 -8.44 9.00 -14.89
CA THR A 240 -8.96 8.16 -15.99
C THR A 240 -8.39 6.74 -16.00
N CYS A 241 -7.80 6.29 -14.90
CA CYS A 241 -7.65 4.88 -14.65
C CYS A 241 -9.01 4.19 -14.41
#